data_AF-A0A017HTP7-F1
#
_entry.id   AF-A0A017HTP7-F1
#
_cell.length_a   1.000
_cell.length_b   1.000
_cell.length_c   1.000
_cell.angle_alpha   90.00
_cell.angle_beta   90.00
_cell.angle_gamma   90.00
#
_symmetry.space_group_name_H-M   'P 1'
#
loop_
_entity.id
_entity.type
_entity.pdbx_description
1 polymer ?
#
loop_
_entity_poly.entity_id
_entity_poly.type
_entity_poly.pdbx_seq_one_letter_code
_entity_poly.pdbx_strand_id
1 'polypeptide(L)'
;MADEVWLSEKDAIETLKQSDWGMLRIPHITETVNRFDTAGLAALLGHSTTRTIAGMSDAEKGRRKYLMFLGRTLRSFAESNPEATRQVDDKQEYERGALLKFLDLALEDELEDEFGRVPSYRVKD
;
A
#
# COMPACT_ATOMS: atom_id res chain seq x y z
N MET A 1 8.31 -16.42 25.85
CA MET A 1 7.04 -15.88 25.31
C MET A 1 7.39 -14.51 24.80
N ALA A 2 7.40 -14.30 23.49
CA ALA A 2 7.62 -12.96 22.95
C ALA A 2 6.39 -12.12 23.28
N ASP A 3 6.57 -10.90 23.79
CA ASP A 3 5.46 -10.00 24.06
C ASP A 3 4.66 -9.81 22.77
N GLU A 4 3.39 -10.21 22.82
CA GLU A 4 2.47 -10.10 21.70
C GLU A 4 2.15 -8.61 21.51
N VAL A 5 2.65 -8.03 20.42
CA VAL A 5 2.49 -6.60 20.13
C VAL A 5 1.19 -6.41 19.35
N TRP A 6 0.26 -5.65 19.93
CA TRP A 6 -1.02 -5.32 19.33
C TRP A 6 -0.96 -3.93 18.68
N LEU A 7 -1.50 -3.81 17.47
CA LEU A 7 -1.49 -2.59 16.68
C LEU A 7 -2.90 -2.04 16.53
N SER A 8 -3.03 -0.72 16.62
CA SER A 8 -4.25 -0.04 16.18
C SER A 8 -4.44 -0.19 14.66
N GLU A 9 -5.66 -0.01 14.15
CA GLU A 9 -5.90 -0.01 12.69
C GLU A 9 -4.97 0.95 11.93
N LYS A 10 -4.70 2.13 12.50
CA LYS A 10 -3.81 3.12 11.89
C LYS A 10 -2.38 2.59 11.81
N ASP A 11 -1.86 2.00 12.88
CA ASP A 11 -0.49 1.48 12.93
C ASP A 11 -0.35 0.21 12.08
N ALA A 12 -1.40 -0.59 12.01
CA ALA A 12 -1.48 -1.72 11.09
C ALA A 12 -1.41 -1.25 9.64
N ILE A 13 -2.19 -0.23 9.24
CA ILE A 13 -2.13 0.35 7.89
C ILE A 13 -0.73 0.91 7.58
N GLU A 14 -0.07 1.59 8.52
CA GLU A 14 1.31 2.05 8.32
C GLU A 14 2.29 0.89 8.21
N THR A 15 2.10 -0.18 8.97
CA THR A 15 2.88 -1.43 8.85
C THR A 15 2.71 -2.05 7.46
N LEU A 16 1.47 -2.14 6.96
CA LEU A 16 1.20 -2.60 5.60
C LEU A 16 1.94 -1.75 4.56
N LYS A 17 1.85 -0.42 4.65
CA LYS A 17 2.53 0.49 3.71
C LYS A 17 4.04 0.32 3.67
N GLN A 18 4.65 0.06 4.82
CA GLN A 18 6.09 -0.01 4.99
C GLN A 18 6.66 -1.41 4.73
N SER A 19 5.80 -2.43 4.63
CA SER A 19 6.21 -3.78 4.23
C SER A 19 6.67 -3.80 2.76
N ASP A 20 7.56 -4.74 2.43
CA ASP A 20 8.03 -4.94 1.06
C ASP A 20 6.85 -5.22 0.11
N TRP A 21 5.90 -6.05 0.56
CA TRP A 21 4.65 -6.30 -0.16
C TRP A 21 3.86 -5.01 -0.43
N GLY A 22 3.68 -4.16 0.58
CA GLY A 22 2.99 -2.89 0.42
C GLY A 22 3.70 -1.95 -0.54
N MET A 23 5.03 -1.87 -0.46
CA MET A 23 5.84 -1.02 -1.35
C MET A 23 5.69 -1.41 -2.82
N LEU A 24 5.62 -2.71 -3.14
CA LEU A 24 5.36 -3.20 -4.50
C LEU A 24 4.00 -2.75 -5.06
N ARG A 25 3.02 -2.52 -4.18
CA ARG A 25 1.65 -2.13 -4.55
C ARG A 25 1.42 -0.62 -4.61
N ILE A 26 2.42 0.19 -4.28
CA ILE A 26 2.34 1.66 -4.41
C ILE A 26 2.17 2.00 -5.89
N PRO A 27 1.11 2.76 -6.27
CA PRO A 27 0.91 3.13 -7.66
C PRO A 27 2.07 3.99 -8.15
N HIS A 28 2.70 3.60 -9.26
CA HIS A 28 3.67 4.44 -9.94
C HIS A 28 2.94 5.63 -10.58
N ILE A 29 3.11 6.82 -10.00
CA ILE A 29 2.53 8.05 -10.51
C ILE A 29 3.64 8.78 -11.26
N THR A 30 3.59 8.74 -12.58
CA THR A 30 4.41 9.63 -13.41
C THR A 30 3.77 11.01 -13.35
N GLU A 31 4.25 11.88 -12.47
CA GLU A 31 3.95 13.29 -12.59
C GLU A 31 4.66 13.82 -13.83
N THR A 32 3.89 14.13 -14.87
CA THR A 32 4.37 15.01 -15.94
C THR A 32 4.59 16.38 -15.30
N VAL A 33 5.76 16.59 -14.72
CA VAL A 33 6.20 17.92 -14.30
C VAL A 33 6.26 18.74 -15.57
N ASN A 34 5.25 19.58 -15.82
CA ASN A 34 5.28 20.55 -16.89
C ASN A 34 6.43 21.50 -16.60
N ARG A 35 7.62 21.16 -17.10
CA ARG A 35 8.86 21.93 -17.03
C ARG A 35 8.82 23.10 -18.03
N PHE A 36 7.65 23.73 -18.17
CA PHE A 36 7.35 24.89 -19.00
C PHE A 36 6.61 25.97 -18.20
N ASP A 37 6.89 26.06 -16.89
CA ASP A 37 6.65 27.30 -16.12
C ASP A 37 7.66 28.42 -16.50
N THR A 38 8.34 28.27 -17.64
CA THR A 38 9.00 29.34 -18.40
C THR A 38 8.08 29.89 -19.50
N ALA A 39 6.76 29.88 -19.28
CA ALA A 39 5.79 30.59 -20.11
C ALA A 39 5.47 32.00 -19.58
N GLY A 40 6.47 32.69 -19.00
CA GLY A 40 6.47 34.14 -18.80
C GLY A 40 6.30 34.95 -20.10
N LEU A 41 6.14 34.29 -21.24
CA LEU A 41 5.86 34.87 -22.56
C LEU A 41 4.48 34.50 -23.13
N ALA A 42 3.75 33.54 -22.56
CA ALA A 42 2.40 33.17 -23.04
C ALA A 42 1.27 34.04 -22.44
N ALA A 43 1.56 34.79 -21.38
CA ALA A 43 0.60 35.70 -20.74
C ALA A 43 0.29 36.98 -21.57
N LEU A 44 1.02 37.22 -22.68
CA LEU A 44 0.92 38.43 -23.49
C LEU A 44 -0.02 38.32 -24.70
N LEU A 45 -0.46 37.11 -25.07
CA LEU A 45 -1.31 36.89 -26.23
C LEU A 45 -2.45 35.93 -25.88
N GLY A 46 -3.49 36.49 -25.26
CA GLY A 46 -4.87 36.06 -25.42
C GLY A 46 -5.22 34.62 -25.02
N HIS A 47 -5.97 34.50 -23.92
CA HIS A 47 -6.81 33.35 -23.58
C HIS A 47 -6.09 32.11 -23.05
N SER A 48 -5.42 32.24 -21.90
CA SER A 48 -5.31 31.11 -20.98
C SER A 48 -6.70 30.84 -20.38
N THR A 49 -7.47 29.97 -21.03
CA THR A 49 -8.66 29.40 -20.40
C THR A 49 -8.15 28.34 -19.42
N THR A 50 -7.90 28.75 -18.18
CA THR A 50 -7.70 27.81 -17.08
C THR A 50 -9.00 27.05 -16.90
N ARG A 51 -9.16 25.91 -17.60
CA ARG A 51 -10.22 24.96 -17.29
C ARG A 51 -9.85 24.32 -15.97
N THR A 52 -10.44 24.81 -14.89
CA THR A 52 -10.50 24.08 -13.63
C THR A 52 -11.32 22.81 -13.89
N ILE A 53 -10.65 21.72 -14.26
CA ILE A 53 -11.29 20.41 -14.33
C ILE A 53 -11.57 20.03 -12.87
N ALA A 54 -12.82 20.19 -12.43
CA ALA A 54 -13.22 19.81 -11.08
C ALA A 54 -13.02 18.30 -10.89
N GLY A 55 -12.25 17.91 -9.87
CA GLY A 55 -11.98 16.51 -9.54
C GLY A 55 -10.58 16.31 -8.95
N MET A 56 -10.32 15.09 -8.46
CA MET A 56 -8.98 14.68 -8.03
C MET A 56 -8.06 14.49 -9.24
N SER A 57 -6.78 14.84 -9.08
CA SER A 57 -5.74 14.45 -10.04
C SER A 57 -5.60 12.93 -10.10
N ASP A 58 -5.00 12.39 -11.16
CA ASP A 58 -4.78 10.94 -11.25
C ASP A 58 -3.83 10.43 -10.16
N ALA A 59 -2.89 11.28 -9.72
CA ALA A 59 -2.05 11.05 -8.56
C ALA A 59 -2.87 10.89 -7.27
N GLU A 60 -3.79 11.83 -7.02
CA GLU A 60 -4.68 11.78 -5.85
C GLU A 60 -5.64 10.58 -5.90
N LYS A 61 -6.18 10.25 -7.07
CA LYS A 61 -6.99 9.05 -7.26
C LYS A 61 -6.20 7.78 -6.97
N GLY A 62 -4.97 7.69 -7.48
CA GLY A 62 -4.06 6.56 -7.24
C GLY A 62 -3.78 6.38 -5.76
N ARG A 63 -3.39 7.45 -5.07
CA ARG A 63 -3.16 7.44 -3.62
C ARG A 63 -4.39 7.03 -2.84
N ARG A 64 -5.58 7.55 -3.19
CA ARG A 64 -6.83 7.21 -2.49
C ARG A 64 -7.22 5.75 -2.70
N LYS A 65 -7.08 5.22 -3.93
CA LYS A 65 -7.31 3.80 -4.22
C LYS A 65 -6.35 2.90 -3.44
N TYR A 66 -5.08 3.27 -3.36
CA TYR A 66 -4.09 2.50 -2.60
C TYR A 66 -4.45 2.43 -1.11
N LEU A 67 -4.82 3.55 -0.49
CA LEU A 67 -5.28 3.54 0.92
C LEU A 67 -6.51 2.67 1.14
N MET A 68 -7.48 2.71 0.21
CA MET A 68 -8.67 1.84 0.27
C MET A 68 -8.32 0.37 0.10
N PHE A 69 -7.34 0.07 -0.76
CA PHE A 69 -6.83 -1.28 -0.95
C PHE A 69 -6.20 -1.83 0.33
N LEU A 70 -5.32 -1.06 0.99
CA LEU A 70 -4.73 -1.48 2.27
C LEU A 70 -5.78 -1.76 3.35
N GLY A 71 -6.82 -0.90 3.45
CA GLY A 71 -7.93 -1.14 4.37
C GLY A 71 -8.73 -2.41 4.04
N ARG A 72 -8.87 -2.77 2.75
CA ARG A 72 -9.48 -4.05 2.35
C ARG A 72 -8.58 -5.23 2.71
N THR A 73 -7.28 -5.13 2.50
CA THR A 73 -6.31 -6.17 2.87
C THR A 73 -6.37 -6.43 4.38
N LEU A 74 -6.40 -5.38 5.19
CA LEU A 74 -6.47 -5.52 6.65
C LEU A 74 -7.77 -6.18 7.12
N ARG A 75 -8.91 -5.88 6.47
CA ARG A 75 -10.17 -6.60 6.72
C ARG A 75 -10.10 -8.07 6.30
N SER A 76 -9.53 -8.37 5.13
CA SER A 76 -9.34 -9.76 4.68
C SER A 76 -8.45 -10.54 5.65
N PHE A 77 -7.42 -9.89 6.22
CA PHE A 77 -6.60 -10.47 7.27
C PHE A 77 -7.45 -10.80 8.51
N ALA A 78 -8.28 -9.87 8.99
CA ALA A 78 -9.16 -10.09 10.14
C ALA A 78 -10.16 -11.23 9.93
N GLU A 79 -10.75 -11.30 8.73
CA GLU A 79 -11.70 -12.36 8.38
C GLU A 79 -11.03 -13.73 8.33
N SER A 80 -9.77 -13.79 7.92
CA SER A 80 -9.02 -15.04 7.75
C SER A 80 -8.29 -15.49 9.02
N ASN A 81 -7.97 -14.56 9.93
CA ASN A 81 -7.18 -14.79 11.15
C ASN A 81 -7.90 -14.16 12.36
N PRO A 82 -9.11 -14.63 12.71
CA PRO A 82 -9.91 -14.04 13.79
C PRO A 82 -9.17 -14.04 15.14
N GLU A 83 -8.33 -15.03 15.41
CA GLU A 83 -7.50 -15.14 16.61
C GLU A 83 -6.40 -14.08 16.71
N ALA A 84 -5.96 -13.53 15.57
CA ALA A 84 -4.99 -12.46 15.49
C ALA A 84 -5.64 -11.06 15.50
N THR A 85 -6.93 -11.00 15.86
CA THR A 85 -7.69 -9.76 15.99
C THR A 85 -8.44 -9.72 17.30
N ARG A 86 -8.55 -8.52 17.88
CA ARG A 86 -9.35 -8.29 19.08
C ARG A 86 -10.02 -6.93 19.03
N GLN A 87 -11.04 -6.76 19.85
CA GLN A 87 -11.73 -5.48 20.01
C GLN A 87 -11.44 -4.94 21.42
N VAL A 88 -10.92 -3.71 21.49
CA VAL A 88 -10.58 -2.99 22.74
C VAL A 88 -11.15 -1.58 22.63
N ASP A 89 -12.00 -1.18 23.58
CA ASP A 89 -12.64 0.15 23.61
C ASP A 89 -13.30 0.55 22.27
N ASP A 90 -14.10 -0.36 21.70
CA ASP A 90 -14.76 -0.25 20.39
C ASP A 90 -13.80 -0.11 19.18
N LYS A 91 -12.49 -0.26 19.38
CA LYS A 91 -11.49 -0.25 18.32
C LYS A 91 -10.98 -1.64 18.05
N GLN A 92 -10.75 -1.94 16.77
CA GLN A 92 -10.13 -3.20 16.36
C GLN A 92 -8.61 -3.08 16.44
N GLU A 93 -7.99 -4.06 17.09
CA GLU A 93 -6.55 -4.22 17.17
C GLU A 93 -6.11 -5.50 16.47
N TYR A 94 -4.88 -5.48 15.96
CA TYR A 94 -4.30 -6.52 15.13
C TYR A 94 -2.97 -6.98 15.72
N GLU A 95 -2.78 -8.29 15.81
CA GLU A 95 -1.53 -8.86 16.30
C GLU A 95 -0.42 -8.66 15.26
N ARG A 96 0.66 -7.98 15.65
CA ARG A 96 1.74 -7.57 14.73
C ARG A 96 2.45 -8.76 14.11
N GLY A 97 2.69 -9.82 14.87
CA GLY A 97 3.43 -10.99 14.41
C GLY A 97 2.68 -11.72 13.31
N ALA A 98 1.41 -12.06 13.54
CA ALA A 98 0.54 -12.64 12.53
C ALA A 98 0.38 -11.72 11.31
N LEU A 99 0.25 -10.41 11.50
CA LEU A 99 0.11 -9.46 10.39
C LEU A 99 1.35 -9.45 9.48
N LEU A 100 2.55 -9.40 10.06
CA LEU A 100 3.79 -9.45 9.28
C LEU A 100 3.93 -10.77 8.53
N LYS A 101 3.65 -11.89 9.20
CA LYS A 101 3.69 -13.21 8.57
C LYS A 101 2.69 -13.33 7.41
N PHE A 102 1.50 -12.76 7.55
CA PHE A 102 0.51 -12.70 6.48
C PHE A 102 1.05 -11.94 5.25
N LEU A 103 1.75 -10.82 5.46
CA LEU A 103 2.35 -10.04 4.39
C LEU A 103 3.55 -10.75 3.75
N ASP A 104 4.36 -11.44 4.53
CA ASP A 104 5.48 -12.25 4.02
C ASP A 104 4.97 -13.37 3.10
N LEU A 105 3.91 -14.08 3.50
CA LEU A 105 3.28 -15.12 2.66
C LEU A 105 2.68 -14.53 1.38
N ALA A 106 2.02 -13.37 1.47
CA ALA A 106 1.48 -12.70 0.29
C ALA A 106 2.60 -12.25 -0.69
N LEU A 107 3.78 -11.88 -0.16
CA LEU A 107 4.95 -11.57 -0.97
C LEU A 107 5.56 -12.83 -1.61
N GLU A 108 5.65 -13.93 -0.86
CA GLU A 108 6.13 -15.22 -1.38
C GLU A 108 5.26 -15.70 -2.55
N ASP A 109 3.93 -15.59 -2.44
CA ASP A 109 3.00 -15.93 -3.52
C ASP A 109 3.26 -15.06 -4.78
N GLU A 110 3.47 -13.75 -4.61
CA GLU A 110 3.81 -12.87 -5.74
C GLU A 110 5.16 -13.21 -6.38
N LEU A 111 6.16 -13.54 -5.57
CA LEU A 111 7.48 -13.95 -6.06
C LEU A 111 7.43 -15.30 -6.79
N GLU A 112 6.63 -16.25 -6.31
CA GLU A 112 6.42 -17.53 -6.99
C GLU A 112 5.69 -17.34 -8.33
N ASP A 113 4.69 -16.46 -8.38
CA ASP A 113 3.97 -16.13 -9.62
C ASP A 113 4.88 -15.46 -10.66
N GLU A 114 5.80 -14.59 -10.25
CA GLU A 114 6.66 -13.84 -11.17
C GLU A 114 7.94 -14.60 -11.57
N PHE A 115 8.60 -15.25 -10.61
CA PHE A 115 9.92 -15.85 -10.82
C PHE A 115 9.92 -17.39 -10.75
N GLY A 116 8.79 -17.99 -10.36
CA GLY A 116 8.69 -19.43 -10.11
C GLY A 116 9.19 -19.82 -8.73
N ARG A 117 9.10 -21.13 -8.42
CA ARG A 117 9.47 -21.68 -7.12
C ARG A 117 10.96 -21.59 -6.84
N VAL A 118 11.30 -21.12 -5.65
CA VAL A 118 12.67 -21.22 -5.12
C VAL A 118 13.02 -22.71 -4.94
N PRO A 119 14.10 -23.21 -5.57
CA PRO A 119 14.51 -24.60 -5.40
C PRO A 119 14.91 -24.88 -3.96
N SER A 120 14.38 -25.97 -3.37
CA SER A 120 14.81 -26.47 -2.06
C SER A 120 15.39 -27.89 -2.20
N TYR A 121 16.71 -27.99 -2.27
CA TYR A 121 17.41 -29.27 -2.25
C TYR A 121 18.51 -29.26 -1.18
N ARG A 122 18.57 -30.35 -0.41
CA ARG A 122 19.67 -30.60 0.54
C ARG A 122 20.82 -31.26 -0.22
N VAL A 123 21.93 -30.56 -0.36
CA VAL A 123 23.17 -31.17 -0.86
C VAL A 123 23.67 -32.13 0.22
N LYS A 124 23.81 -33.41 -0.14
CA LYS A 124 24.44 -34.44 0.71
C LYS A 124 25.82 -34.72 0.11
N ASP A 125 26.81 -34.84 0.98
CA ASP A 125 28.16 -35.34 0.64
C ASP A 125 28.13 -36.85 0.31
#